data_AF-A0A944AXT0-F1
#
_entry.id   AF-A0A944AXT0-F1
#
_cell.length_a   1.000
_cell.length_b   1.000
_cell.length_c   1.000
_cell.angle_alpha   90.00
_cell.angle_beta   90.00
_cell.angle_gamma   90.00
#
_symmetry.space_group_name_H-M   'P 1'
#
loop_
_entity.id
_entity.type
_entity.pdbx_description
1 polymer ?
#
loop_
_entity_poly.entity_id
_entity_poly.type
_entity_poly.pdbx_seq_one_letter_code
_entity_poly.pdbx_strand_id
1 'polypeptide(L)'
;MKERILTAMSGGVDSLSAAALLKEEYDVVGLYLKMHPWAEDLTLLQQECEKLDIPLFTKDVSEAFSKRVIAPFTAAYLKGQTPNVCTICNSVLKLPSLFEFADQKGIEKVATGHYAKLIYRNGKPLLQLAADKWKDQSYMLYRLQSRQLSRLVLPLGDKSKETIKQYARQRGFEKTAAQRESFGLCFTAGRSYKDYLIEHYPELKRLENGMVIDTCRKPIGTHQGYPFYTIGQWKGLETKEKKYVLDILPQTNTIVAGTKAECFKQSLVISELCVHQAELLERKESLVVKIRGKDEGTQGHISLLPPKEGSPQCAKVEFAQPVFAPMRGQDVVAYSQDETIVIGGRIV
;
A
#
# COMPACT_ATOMS: atom_id res chain seq x y z
N MET A 1 -7.55 7.13 -35.89
CA MET A 1 -8.36 6.82 -34.68
C MET A 1 -7.46 7.02 -33.47
N LYS A 2 -7.97 7.59 -32.37
CA LYS A 2 -7.19 7.69 -31.13
C LYS A 2 -6.88 6.28 -30.61
N GLU A 3 -5.68 6.10 -30.05
CA GLU A 3 -5.32 4.86 -29.36
C GLU A 3 -6.30 4.64 -28.18
N ARG A 4 -6.71 3.39 -27.95
CA ARG A 4 -7.63 3.07 -26.85
C ARG A 4 -6.87 2.84 -25.55
N ILE A 5 -7.42 3.31 -24.44
CA ILE A 5 -6.87 3.13 -23.09
C ILE A 5 -7.94 2.67 -22.10
N LEU A 6 -7.61 1.71 -21.25
CA LEU A 6 -8.47 1.28 -20.14
C LEU A 6 -8.12 2.10 -18.90
N THR A 7 -9.07 2.75 -18.26
CA THR A 7 -8.84 3.48 -17.01
C THR A 7 -9.61 2.85 -15.84
N ALA A 8 -8.93 2.72 -14.70
CA ALA A 8 -9.56 2.28 -13.46
C ALA A 8 -10.47 3.38 -12.89
N MET A 9 -11.75 3.05 -12.69
CA MET A 9 -12.77 3.97 -12.18
C MET A 9 -13.20 3.54 -10.79
N SER A 10 -12.87 4.32 -9.75
CA SER A 10 -13.23 3.99 -8.36
C SER A 10 -14.40 4.81 -7.81
N GLY A 11 -14.98 5.70 -8.63
CA GLY A 11 -15.98 6.68 -8.18
C GLY A 11 -15.40 7.87 -7.41
N GLY A 12 -14.08 7.94 -7.23
CA GLY A 12 -13.41 9.04 -6.57
C GLY A 12 -12.91 10.10 -7.55
N VAL A 13 -12.71 11.32 -7.04
CA VAL A 13 -12.24 12.49 -7.82
C VAL A 13 -10.95 12.23 -8.60
N ASP A 14 -10.05 11.41 -8.06
CA ASP A 14 -8.77 11.10 -8.69
C ASP A 14 -8.95 10.26 -9.95
N SER A 15 -9.70 9.15 -9.85
CA SER A 15 -10.00 8.30 -11.00
C SER A 15 -10.78 9.03 -12.09
N LEU A 16 -11.75 9.86 -11.69
CA LEU A 16 -12.56 10.63 -12.63
C LEU A 16 -11.73 11.70 -13.36
N SER A 17 -10.90 12.44 -12.62
CA SER A 17 -10.05 13.47 -13.21
C SER A 17 -8.98 12.86 -14.11
N ALA A 18 -8.41 11.71 -13.73
CA ALA A 18 -7.49 10.96 -14.58
C ALA A 18 -8.17 10.56 -15.90
N ALA A 19 -9.39 10.02 -15.84
CA ALA A 19 -10.16 9.65 -17.04
C ALA A 19 -10.48 10.87 -17.93
N ALA A 20 -10.89 11.99 -17.32
CA ALA A 20 -11.19 13.22 -18.02
C ALA A 20 -9.96 13.85 -18.70
N LEU A 21 -8.77 13.75 -18.10
CA LEU A 21 -7.50 14.15 -18.72
C LEU A 21 -7.16 13.26 -19.91
N LEU A 22 -7.32 11.94 -19.76
CA LEU A 22 -7.01 10.98 -20.83
C LEU A 22 -7.90 11.13 -22.07
N LYS A 23 -9.15 11.58 -21.93
CA LYS A 23 -10.06 11.80 -23.08
C LYS A 23 -9.52 12.81 -24.10
N GLU A 24 -8.62 13.69 -23.68
CA GLU A 24 -7.98 14.66 -24.58
C GLU A 24 -7.11 13.95 -25.63
N GLU A 25 -6.49 12.82 -25.29
CA GLU A 25 -5.51 12.13 -26.14
C GLU A 25 -5.93 10.71 -26.58
N TYR A 26 -6.82 10.06 -25.82
CA TYR A 26 -7.18 8.64 -26.00
C TYR A 26 -8.68 8.41 -26.23
N ASP A 27 -9.00 7.26 -26.81
CA ASP A 27 -10.33 6.65 -26.71
C ASP A 27 -10.42 5.90 -25.37
N VAL A 28 -11.13 6.45 -24.40
CA VAL A 28 -11.10 5.98 -23.00
C VAL A 28 -12.24 5.02 -22.71
N VAL A 29 -11.90 3.87 -22.12
CA VAL A 29 -12.85 2.89 -21.57
C VAL A 29 -12.65 2.80 -20.06
N GLY A 30 -13.71 2.94 -19.28
CA GLY A 30 -13.68 2.80 -17.82
C GLY A 30 -13.90 1.36 -17.37
N LEU A 31 -13.17 0.93 -16.34
CA LEU A 31 -13.46 -0.31 -15.59
C LEU A 31 -13.58 0.00 -14.11
N TYR A 32 -14.76 -0.29 -13.56
CA TYR A 32 -14.99 -0.36 -12.12
C TYR A 32 -14.79 -1.81 -11.65
N LEU A 33 -13.96 -2.00 -10.63
CA LEU A 33 -13.74 -3.29 -9.99
C LEU A 33 -14.64 -3.38 -8.76
N LYS A 34 -15.63 -4.27 -8.81
CA LYS A 34 -16.48 -4.55 -7.65
C LYS A 34 -15.71 -5.45 -6.69
N MET A 35 -15.22 -4.83 -5.60
CA MET A 35 -14.33 -5.46 -4.62
C MET A 35 -15.09 -6.17 -3.48
N HIS A 36 -16.39 -5.90 -3.35
CA HIS A 36 -17.20 -6.32 -2.23
C HIS A 36 -18.51 -6.97 -2.68
N PRO A 37 -19.08 -7.90 -1.88
CA PRO A 37 -20.33 -8.56 -2.23
C PRO A 37 -21.55 -7.64 -2.07
N TRP A 38 -21.48 -6.61 -1.22
CA TRP A 38 -22.56 -5.66 -1.03
C TRP A 38 -22.73 -4.75 -2.25
N ALA A 39 -23.96 -4.29 -2.47
CA ALA A 39 -24.25 -3.32 -3.52
C ALA A 39 -23.61 -1.97 -3.16
N GLU A 40 -22.78 -1.44 -4.05
CA GLU A 40 -22.34 -0.04 -4.02
C GLU A 40 -23.25 0.78 -4.94
N ASP A 41 -23.62 1.98 -4.50
CA ASP A 41 -24.35 2.91 -5.36
C ASP A 41 -23.37 3.51 -6.39
N LEU A 42 -23.46 3.00 -7.63
CA LEU A 42 -22.65 3.46 -8.74
C LEU A 42 -23.30 4.59 -9.54
N THR A 43 -24.49 5.08 -9.14
CA THR A 43 -25.28 6.05 -9.90
C THR A 43 -24.47 7.29 -10.24
N LEU A 44 -23.74 7.85 -9.26
CA LEU A 44 -22.90 9.02 -9.49
C LEU A 44 -21.77 8.74 -10.49
N LEU A 45 -21.08 7.61 -10.34
CA LEU A 45 -20.01 7.21 -11.24
C LEU A 45 -20.52 7.01 -12.67
N GLN A 46 -21.68 6.38 -12.84
CA GLN A 46 -22.31 6.17 -14.14
C GLN A 46 -22.67 7.50 -14.80
N GLN A 47 -23.34 8.40 -14.08
CA GLN A 47 -23.67 9.75 -14.58
C GLN A 47 -22.44 10.55 -15.00
N GLU A 48 -21.34 10.44 -14.25
CA GLU A 48 -20.09 11.13 -14.57
C GLU A 48 -19.36 10.53 -15.78
N CYS A 49 -19.41 9.20 -15.93
CA CYS A 49 -18.90 8.54 -17.13
C CYS A 49 -19.72 8.90 -18.37
N GLU A 50 -21.05 8.97 -18.26
CA GLU A 50 -21.94 9.43 -19.33
C GLU A 50 -21.64 10.87 -19.75
N LYS A 51 -21.45 11.79 -18.79
CA LYS A 51 -21.04 13.17 -19.07
C LYS A 51 -19.72 13.27 -19.84
N LEU A 52 -18.80 12.34 -19.61
CA LEU A 52 -17.50 12.28 -20.29
C LEU A 52 -17.51 11.45 -21.58
N ASP A 53 -18.66 10.85 -21.93
CA ASP A 53 -18.77 9.89 -23.03
C ASP A 53 -17.72 8.76 -22.88
N ILE A 54 -17.69 8.15 -21.69
CA ILE A 54 -16.80 7.02 -21.34
C ILE A 54 -17.65 5.77 -21.11
N PRO A 55 -17.52 4.73 -21.94
CA PRO A 55 -18.12 3.44 -21.66
C PRO A 55 -17.58 2.86 -20.35
N LEU A 56 -18.47 2.49 -19.42
CA LEU A 56 -18.11 1.94 -18.13
C LEU A 56 -18.45 0.44 -18.04
N PHE A 57 -17.44 -0.39 -17.82
CA PHE A 57 -17.61 -1.80 -17.50
C PHE A 57 -17.50 -2.03 -16.00
N THR A 58 -18.12 -3.11 -15.52
CA THR A 58 -17.93 -3.62 -14.16
C THR A 58 -17.38 -5.04 -14.21
N LYS A 59 -16.34 -5.32 -13.41
CA LYS A 59 -15.81 -6.66 -13.19
C LYS A 59 -15.91 -7.00 -11.70
N ASP A 60 -16.63 -8.08 -11.38
CA ASP A 60 -16.70 -8.59 -10.01
C ASP A 60 -15.40 -9.33 -9.68
N VAL A 61 -14.69 -8.83 -8.66
CA VAL A 61 -13.45 -9.41 -8.13
C VAL A 61 -13.56 -9.65 -6.64
N SER A 62 -14.76 -9.63 -6.07
CA SER A 62 -15.01 -9.68 -4.62
C SER A 62 -14.51 -10.98 -3.99
N GLU A 63 -14.72 -12.12 -4.64
CA GLU A 63 -14.21 -13.41 -4.18
C GLU A 63 -12.67 -13.43 -4.19
N ALA A 64 -12.07 -12.96 -5.28
CA ALA A 64 -10.61 -12.87 -5.40
C ALA A 64 -10.02 -11.89 -4.38
N PHE A 65 -10.70 -10.78 -4.08
CA PHE A 65 -10.30 -9.84 -3.05
C PHE A 65 -10.33 -10.45 -1.65
N SER A 66 -11.41 -11.16 -1.31
CA SER A 66 -11.52 -11.87 -0.04
C SER A 66 -10.37 -12.88 0.12
N LYS A 67 -10.14 -13.73 -0.89
CA LYS A 67 -9.14 -14.80 -0.84
C LYS A 67 -7.69 -14.31 -0.91
N ARG A 68 -7.38 -13.36 -1.78
CA ARG A 68 -6.00 -12.96 -2.11
C ARG A 68 -5.52 -11.74 -1.33
N VAL A 69 -6.43 -10.97 -0.73
CA VAL A 69 -6.07 -9.73 -0.02
C VAL A 69 -6.52 -9.76 1.43
N ILE A 70 -7.81 -9.96 1.70
CA ILE A 70 -8.35 -9.92 3.07
C ILE A 70 -7.82 -11.10 3.90
N ALA A 71 -7.91 -12.33 3.40
CA ALA A 71 -7.46 -13.50 4.16
C ALA A 71 -5.96 -13.45 4.52
N PRO A 72 -5.03 -13.12 3.59
CA PRO A 72 -3.62 -12.90 3.94
C PRO A 72 -3.39 -11.74 4.91
N PHE A 73 -4.15 -10.66 4.78
CA PHE A 73 -4.10 -9.52 5.71
C PHE A 73 -4.45 -9.97 7.13
N THR A 74 -5.57 -10.66 7.31
CA THR A 74 -5.99 -11.15 8.63
C THR A 74 -5.00 -12.19 9.17
N ALA A 75 -4.57 -13.15 8.35
CA ALA A 75 -3.62 -14.16 8.75
C ALA A 75 -2.28 -13.56 9.24
N ALA A 76 -1.85 -12.41 8.70
CA ALA A 76 -0.66 -11.71 9.17
C ALA A 76 -0.85 -11.15 10.60
N TYR A 77 -2.00 -10.54 10.91
CA TYR A 77 -2.31 -10.08 12.27
C TYR A 77 -2.36 -11.23 13.28
N LEU A 78 -2.91 -12.39 12.88
CA LEU A 78 -2.91 -13.61 13.71
C LEU A 78 -1.49 -14.20 13.90
N LYS A 79 -0.52 -13.77 13.10
CA LYS A 79 0.91 -14.10 13.28
C LYS A 79 1.68 -13.00 14.03
N GLY A 80 0.98 -12.01 14.59
CA GLY A 80 1.60 -10.88 15.29
C GLY A 80 2.33 -9.90 14.36
N GLN A 81 1.98 -9.89 13.08
CA GLN A 81 2.55 -9.00 12.06
C GLN A 81 1.60 -7.87 11.72
N THR A 82 2.12 -6.78 11.17
CA THR A 82 1.33 -5.64 10.69
C THR A 82 1.49 -5.50 9.18
N PRO A 83 0.61 -6.09 8.36
CA PRO A 83 0.69 -6.03 6.90
C PRO A 83 0.34 -4.65 6.33
N ASN A 84 0.86 -4.32 5.15
CA ASN A 84 0.31 -3.27 4.31
C ASN A 84 -0.61 -3.88 3.24
N VAL A 85 -1.91 -3.64 3.35
CA VAL A 85 -2.89 -4.27 2.45
C VAL A 85 -2.84 -3.67 1.03
N CYS A 86 -2.47 -2.40 0.88
CA CYS A 86 -2.59 -1.68 -0.39
C CYS A 86 -1.53 -2.11 -1.40
N THR A 87 -0.28 -2.32 -0.94
CA THR A 87 0.82 -2.84 -1.78
C THR A 87 0.50 -4.23 -2.31
N ILE A 88 -0.06 -5.09 -1.46
CA ILE A 88 -0.53 -6.43 -1.83
C ILE A 88 -1.71 -6.31 -2.82
N CYS A 89 -2.76 -5.57 -2.46
CA CYS A 89 -3.96 -5.42 -3.30
C CYS A 89 -3.64 -4.92 -4.71
N ASN A 90 -2.75 -3.93 -4.84
CA ASN A 90 -2.33 -3.43 -6.15
C ASN A 90 -1.59 -4.50 -6.95
N SER A 91 -0.67 -5.23 -6.34
CA SER A 91 0.19 -6.19 -7.04
C SER A 91 -0.50 -7.51 -7.40
N VAL A 92 -1.39 -8.03 -6.54
CA VAL A 92 -1.97 -9.37 -6.71
C VAL A 92 -3.40 -9.36 -7.25
N LEU A 93 -4.06 -8.20 -7.26
CA LEU A 93 -5.48 -8.11 -7.63
C LEU A 93 -5.80 -6.93 -8.55
N LYS A 94 -5.70 -5.68 -8.08
CA LYS A 94 -6.26 -4.52 -8.82
C LYS A 94 -5.62 -4.36 -10.19
N LEU A 95 -4.29 -4.21 -10.24
CA LEU A 95 -3.59 -4.00 -11.50
C LEU A 95 -3.64 -5.25 -12.39
N PRO A 96 -3.41 -6.49 -11.89
CA PRO A 96 -3.64 -7.69 -12.68
C PRO A 96 -5.03 -7.79 -13.29
N SER A 97 -6.09 -7.46 -12.53
CA SER A 97 -7.48 -7.51 -13.01
C SER A 97 -7.75 -6.50 -14.13
N LEU A 98 -7.11 -5.32 -14.06
CA LEU A 98 -7.16 -4.29 -15.09
C LEU A 98 -6.42 -4.75 -16.35
N PHE A 99 -5.19 -5.23 -16.22
CA PHE A 99 -4.40 -5.72 -17.37
C PHE A 99 -5.08 -6.91 -18.06
N GLU A 100 -5.61 -7.87 -17.30
CA GLU A 100 -6.34 -9.01 -17.86
C GLU A 100 -7.59 -8.55 -18.65
N PHE A 101 -8.34 -7.58 -18.12
CA PHE A 101 -9.49 -7.03 -18.85
C PHE A 101 -9.07 -6.25 -20.09
N ALA A 102 -7.97 -5.49 -20.00
CA ALA A 102 -7.41 -4.78 -21.14
C ALA A 102 -7.00 -5.76 -22.25
N ASP A 103 -6.32 -6.85 -21.90
CA ASP A 103 -5.91 -7.91 -22.82
C ASP A 103 -7.12 -8.54 -23.52
N GLN A 104 -8.19 -8.86 -22.77
CA GLN A 104 -9.45 -9.39 -23.33
C GLN A 104 -10.13 -8.43 -24.32
N LYS A 105 -9.89 -7.13 -24.19
CA LYS A 105 -10.43 -6.08 -25.06
C LYS A 105 -9.45 -5.62 -26.16
N GLY A 106 -8.25 -6.21 -26.22
CA GLY A 106 -7.21 -5.78 -27.15
C GLY A 106 -6.69 -4.35 -26.88
N ILE A 107 -6.69 -3.93 -25.61
CA ILE A 107 -6.25 -2.59 -25.18
C ILE A 107 -4.85 -2.70 -24.58
N GLU A 108 -3.89 -1.99 -25.17
CA GLU A 108 -2.49 -2.07 -24.72
C GLU A 108 -2.26 -1.28 -23.43
N LYS A 109 -2.79 -0.08 -23.31
CA LYS A 109 -2.54 0.81 -22.16
C LYS A 109 -3.58 0.69 -21.06
N VAL A 110 -3.11 0.73 -19.82
CA VAL A 110 -3.95 0.79 -18.61
C VAL A 110 -3.59 2.03 -17.82
N ALA A 111 -4.59 2.81 -17.39
CA ALA A 111 -4.42 3.97 -16.56
C ALA A 111 -5.05 3.80 -15.19
N THR A 112 -4.48 4.48 -14.20
CA THR A 112 -5.08 4.60 -12.86
C THR A 112 -4.93 6.02 -12.33
N GLY A 113 -5.78 6.41 -11.39
CA GLY A 113 -5.66 7.69 -10.67
C GLY A 113 -4.61 7.69 -9.57
N HIS A 114 -3.54 6.88 -9.67
CA HIS A 114 -2.47 6.92 -8.68
C HIS A 114 -1.53 8.11 -8.92
N TYR A 115 -1.11 8.76 -7.83
CA TYR A 115 -0.08 9.79 -7.85
C TYR A 115 1.29 9.12 -7.79
N ALA A 116 1.88 8.87 -8.95
CA ALA A 116 3.29 8.50 -9.11
C ALA A 116 3.68 8.81 -10.56
N LYS A 117 4.99 8.87 -10.84
CA LYS A 117 5.49 9.10 -12.20
C LYS A 117 6.14 7.84 -12.76
N LEU A 118 6.11 7.74 -14.08
CA LEU A 118 6.89 6.77 -14.82
C LEU A 118 7.92 7.53 -15.64
N ILE A 119 9.19 7.20 -15.44
CA ILE A 119 10.27 7.68 -16.28
C ILE A 119 10.90 6.50 -17.02
N TYR A 120 11.51 6.76 -18.17
CA TYR A 120 12.21 5.74 -18.94
C TYR A 120 13.70 6.02 -18.93
N ARG A 121 14.49 5.03 -18.50
CA ARG A 121 15.95 5.06 -18.54
C ARG A 121 16.43 3.87 -19.34
N ASN A 122 17.14 4.12 -20.44
CA ASN A 122 17.63 3.08 -21.35
C ASN A 122 16.51 2.11 -21.81
N GLY A 123 15.33 2.65 -22.10
CA GLY A 123 14.15 1.87 -22.52
C GLY A 123 13.44 1.11 -21.39
N LYS A 124 13.94 1.14 -20.15
CA LYS A 124 13.31 0.52 -18.99
C LYS A 124 12.43 1.52 -18.23
N PRO A 125 11.15 1.19 -17.95
CA PRO A 125 10.29 2.02 -17.12
C PRO A 125 10.69 1.92 -15.64
N LEU A 126 10.77 3.06 -14.96
CA LEU A 126 11.04 3.19 -13.53
C LEU A 126 9.93 4.02 -12.87
N LEU A 127 9.47 3.56 -11.71
CA LEU A 127 8.56 4.34 -10.87
C LEU A 127 9.33 5.42 -10.12
N GLN A 128 8.84 6.65 -10.18
CA GLN A 128 9.36 7.81 -9.47
C GLN A 128 8.27 8.40 -8.57
N LEU A 129 8.68 9.10 -7.50
CA LEU A 129 7.77 9.87 -6.67
C LEU A 129 6.90 10.83 -7.52
N ALA A 130 5.66 11.01 -7.10
CA ALA A 130 4.80 12.07 -7.63
C ALA A 130 5.37 13.47 -7.33
N ALA A 131 4.96 14.46 -8.11
CA ALA A 131 5.27 15.87 -7.83
C ALA A 131 4.69 16.32 -6.48
N ASP A 132 3.50 15.85 -6.14
CA ASP A 132 2.89 16.04 -4.83
C ASP A 132 3.36 14.94 -3.87
N LYS A 133 4.45 15.21 -3.14
CA LYS A 133 5.06 14.27 -2.20
C LYS A 133 4.12 13.81 -1.08
N TRP A 134 3.14 14.64 -0.71
CA TRP A 134 2.17 14.30 0.34
C TRP A 134 1.12 13.30 -0.14
N LYS A 135 0.90 13.25 -1.44
CA LYS A 135 -0.04 12.37 -2.12
C LYS A 135 0.63 11.22 -2.85
N ASP A 136 1.96 11.17 -2.89
CA ASP A 136 2.71 10.12 -3.54
C ASP A 136 2.22 8.72 -3.14
N GLN A 137 2.05 7.90 -4.14
CA GLN A 137 1.58 6.52 -4.07
C GLN A 137 2.56 5.56 -4.75
N SER A 138 3.77 6.01 -5.14
CA SER A 138 4.81 5.14 -5.69
C SER A 138 5.11 3.94 -4.77
N TYR A 139 5.09 4.17 -3.45
CA TYR A 139 5.24 3.14 -2.44
C TYR A 139 4.19 2.03 -2.59
N MET A 140 2.95 2.36 -2.98
CA MET A 140 1.88 1.37 -3.13
C MET A 140 1.98 0.57 -4.44
N LEU A 141 2.89 0.95 -5.33
CA LEU A 141 3.09 0.39 -6.67
C LEU A 141 4.45 -0.32 -6.83
N TYR A 142 5.31 -0.33 -5.81
CA TYR A 142 6.69 -0.82 -5.91
C TYR A 142 6.83 -2.27 -6.40
N ARG A 143 5.80 -3.10 -6.19
CA ARG A 143 5.78 -4.52 -6.57
C ARG A 143 5.48 -4.76 -8.07
N LEU A 144 5.09 -3.72 -8.81
CA LEU A 144 4.78 -3.83 -10.23
C LEU A 144 6.04 -4.15 -11.04
N GLN A 145 5.90 -5.05 -12.00
CA GLN A 145 7.02 -5.51 -12.83
C GLN A 145 7.18 -4.63 -14.08
N SER A 146 8.36 -4.65 -14.70
CA SER A 146 8.67 -3.83 -15.90
C SER A 146 7.62 -3.96 -17.01
N ARG A 147 7.08 -5.17 -17.26
CA ARG A 147 6.01 -5.40 -18.25
C ARG A 147 4.69 -4.69 -17.92
N GLN A 148 4.37 -4.59 -16.63
CA GLN A 148 3.18 -3.87 -16.18
C GLN A 148 3.43 -2.36 -16.26
N LEU A 149 4.61 -1.91 -15.82
CA LEU A 149 4.98 -0.50 -15.85
C LEU A 149 5.04 0.06 -17.28
N SER A 150 5.49 -0.71 -18.27
CA SER A 150 5.55 -0.26 -19.68
C SER A 150 4.18 0.01 -20.30
N ARG A 151 3.12 -0.57 -19.75
CA ARG A 151 1.73 -0.42 -20.19
C ARG A 151 0.93 0.54 -19.31
N LEU A 152 1.49 0.94 -18.17
CA LEU A 152 0.80 1.75 -17.17
C LEU A 152 0.90 3.24 -17.52
N VAL A 153 -0.21 3.96 -17.34
CA VAL A 153 -0.28 5.41 -17.48
C VAL A 153 -0.77 6.01 -16.16
N LEU A 154 -0.10 7.06 -15.68
CA LEU A 154 -0.37 7.71 -14.40
C LEU A 154 -0.61 9.22 -14.60
N PRO A 155 -1.82 9.63 -15.03
CA PRO A 155 -2.07 11.02 -15.45
C PRO A 155 -1.92 12.06 -14.35
N LEU A 156 -1.90 11.62 -13.08
CA LEU A 156 -1.86 12.51 -11.92
C LEU A 156 -0.44 12.72 -11.37
N GLY A 157 0.57 12.07 -11.94
CA GLY A 157 1.94 12.08 -11.41
C GLY A 157 2.56 13.47 -11.27
N ASP A 158 2.22 14.40 -12.15
CA ASP A 158 2.71 15.80 -12.15
C ASP A 158 1.74 16.80 -11.52
N LYS A 159 0.63 16.34 -10.94
CA LYS A 159 -0.46 17.19 -10.45
C LYS A 159 -0.48 17.21 -8.92
N SER A 160 -0.84 18.35 -8.34
CA SER A 160 -1.21 18.41 -6.93
C SER A 160 -2.67 17.97 -6.73
N LYS A 161 -3.01 17.50 -5.53
CA LYS A 161 -4.41 17.15 -5.22
C LYS A 161 -5.34 18.34 -5.32
N GLU A 162 -4.89 19.52 -4.93
CA GLU A 162 -5.67 20.75 -5.01
C GLU A 162 -6.01 21.10 -6.46
N THR A 163 -5.03 21.05 -7.36
CA THR A 163 -5.23 21.28 -8.80
C THR A 163 -6.20 20.26 -9.38
N ILE A 164 -6.15 18.99 -8.96
CA ILE A 164 -7.11 17.97 -9.41
C ILE A 164 -8.53 18.25 -8.93
N LYS A 165 -8.73 18.68 -7.68
CA LYS A 165 -10.07 19.08 -7.20
C LYS A 165 -10.60 20.31 -7.94
N GLN A 166 -9.75 21.30 -8.22
CA GLN A 166 -10.14 22.48 -8.99
C GLN A 166 -10.53 22.10 -10.43
N TYR A 167 -9.71 21.27 -11.08
CA TYR A 167 -9.98 20.74 -12.41
C TYR A 167 -11.31 19.99 -12.47
N ALA A 168 -11.59 19.12 -11.51
CA ALA A 168 -12.87 18.40 -11.43
C ALA A 168 -14.07 19.36 -11.32
N ARG A 169 -13.97 20.41 -10.52
CA ARG A 169 -15.03 21.45 -10.42
C ARG A 169 -15.24 22.17 -11.75
N GLN A 170 -14.16 22.56 -12.43
CA GLN A 170 -14.24 23.23 -13.74
C GLN A 170 -14.91 22.36 -14.81
N ARG A 171 -14.89 21.03 -14.64
CA ARG A 171 -15.54 20.06 -15.53
C ARG A 171 -16.96 19.67 -15.10
N GLY A 172 -17.54 20.34 -14.10
CA GLY A 172 -18.92 20.08 -13.64
C GLY A 172 -19.07 18.82 -12.77
N PHE A 173 -17.99 18.45 -12.05
CA PHE A 173 -17.95 17.34 -11.09
C PHE A 173 -17.87 17.81 -9.64
N GLU A 174 -18.65 18.84 -9.28
CA GLU A 174 -18.62 19.48 -7.96
C GLU A 174 -18.93 18.50 -6.82
N LYS A 175 -19.90 17.59 -7.03
CA LYS A 175 -20.29 16.57 -6.05
C LYS A 175 -19.10 15.67 -5.70
N THR A 176 -18.42 15.13 -6.72
CA THR A 176 -17.26 14.26 -6.54
C THR A 176 -16.04 15.02 -6.03
N ALA A 177 -15.84 16.26 -6.45
CA ALA A 177 -14.77 17.11 -5.92
C ALA A 177 -14.95 17.47 -4.42
N ALA A 178 -16.20 17.50 -3.95
CA ALA A 178 -16.55 17.76 -2.55
C ALA A 178 -16.47 16.52 -1.66
N GLN A 179 -16.38 15.31 -2.23
CA GLN A 179 -16.25 14.08 -1.46
C GLN A 179 -14.99 14.12 -0.57
N ARG A 180 -15.14 13.61 0.66
CA ARG A 180 -14.00 13.39 1.55
C ARG A 180 -13.16 12.24 1.02
N GLU A 181 -11.85 12.33 1.22
CA GLU A 181 -10.98 11.21 0.90
C GLU A 181 -11.32 10.03 1.81
N SER A 182 -11.36 8.83 1.22
CA SER A 182 -11.45 7.59 1.98
C SER A 182 -10.15 7.39 2.74
N PHE A 183 -10.20 7.54 4.06
CA PHE A 183 -9.11 7.17 4.96
C PHE A 183 -9.37 5.79 5.54
N GLY A 184 -8.33 4.99 5.70
CA GLY A 184 -8.41 3.64 6.28
C GLY A 184 -8.49 2.52 5.24
N LEU A 185 -8.87 1.33 5.70
CA LEU A 185 -8.94 0.12 4.88
C LEU A 185 -10.25 0.13 4.09
N CYS A 186 -10.19 -0.11 2.78
CA CYS A 186 -11.39 -0.01 1.93
C CYS A 186 -12.51 -0.98 2.33
N PHE A 187 -12.15 -2.12 2.96
CA PHE A 187 -13.08 -3.18 3.31
C PHE A 187 -13.69 -3.06 4.71
N THR A 188 -13.30 -2.06 5.51
CA THR A 188 -13.84 -1.89 6.87
C THR A 188 -15.04 -0.94 6.93
N ALA A 189 -15.47 -0.38 5.79
CA ALA A 189 -16.61 0.54 5.69
C ALA A 189 -16.53 1.70 6.72
N GLY A 190 -15.33 2.25 6.94
CA GLY A 190 -15.09 3.34 7.88
C GLY A 190 -14.85 2.91 9.34
N ARG A 191 -14.99 1.62 9.67
CA ARG A 191 -14.65 1.06 10.99
C ARG A 191 -13.16 0.75 11.12
N SER A 192 -12.70 0.51 12.35
CA SER A 192 -11.30 0.14 12.57
C SER A 192 -11.02 -1.30 12.12
N TYR A 193 -9.75 -1.61 11.87
CA TYR A 193 -9.35 -3.00 11.58
C TYR A 193 -9.61 -3.93 12.78
N LYS A 194 -9.56 -3.39 14.01
CA LYS A 194 -9.90 -4.13 15.23
C LYS A 194 -11.36 -4.56 15.21
N ASP A 195 -12.27 -3.65 14.88
CA ASP A 195 -13.71 -3.95 14.79
C ASP A 195 -13.97 -5.03 13.74
N TYR A 196 -13.30 -4.91 12.59
CA TYR A 196 -13.35 -5.92 11.53
C TYR A 196 -12.87 -7.29 12.00
N LEU A 197 -11.73 -7.36 12.69
CA LEU A 197 -11.19 -8.62 13.21
C LEU A 197 -12.14 -9.25 14.24
N ILE A 198 -12.72 -8.45 15.16
CA ILE A 198 -13.65 -8.96 16.18
C ILE A 198 -14.94 -9.50 15.56
N GLU A 199 -15.48 -8.83 14.53
CA GLU A 199 -16.69 -9.25 13.84
C GLU A 199 -16.49 -10.57 13.08
N HIS A 200 -15.38 -10.69 12.35
CA HIS A 200 -15.13 -11.84 11.49
C HIS A 200 -14.44 -13.01 12.21
N TYR A 201 -13.79 -12.76 13.35
CA TYR A 201 -13.08 -13.75 14.15
C TYR A 201 -13.45 -13.58 15.63
N PRO A 202 -14.71 -13.85 16.03
CA PRO A 202 -15.21 -13.64 17.38
C PRO A 202 -14.44 -14.46 18.43
N GLU A 203 -13.80 -15.56 18.03
CA GLU A 203 -12.92 -16.36 18.88
C GLU A 203 -11.70 -15.58 19.40
N LEU A 204 -11.32 -14.47 18.76
CA LEU A 204 -10.24 -13.61 19.25
C LEU A 204 -10.54 -12.99 20.62
N LYS A 205 -11.82 -12.95 21.04
CA LYS A 205 -12.20 -12.54 22.40
C LYS A 205 -11.51 -13.39 23.48
N ARG A 206 -11.16 -14.65 23.19
CA ARG A 206 -10.42 -15.51 24.12
C ARG A 206 -9.00 -15.03 24.43
N LEU A 207 -8.48 -14.08 23.63
CA LEU A 207 -7.15 -13.50 23.80
C LEU A 207 -7.16 -12.27 24.72
N GLU A 208 -8.33 -11.83 25.18
CA GLU A 208 -8.46 -10.74 26.15
C GLU A 208 -7.71 -11.06 27.46
N ASN A 209 -7.24 -10.02 28.13
CA ASN A 209 -6.37 -10.12 29.32
C ASN A 209 -5.05 -10.89 29.07
N GLY A 210 -4.52 -10.81 27.85
CA GLY A 210 -3.18 -11.32 27.55
C GLY A 210 -2.10 -10.56 28.31
N MET A 211 -0.95 -11.20 28.53
CA MET A 211 0.10 -10.67 29.42
C MET A 211 0.99 -9.65 28.70
N VAL A 212 1.30 -8.55 29.38
CA VAL A 212 2.37 -7.62 28.96
C VAL A 212 3.57 -7.81 29.86
N ILE A 213 4.73 -8.09 29.26
CA ILE A 213 6.01 -8.27 29.96
C ILE A 213 7.03 -7.22 29.53
N ASP A 214 7.98 -6.92 30.41
CA ASP A 214 9.16 -6.11 30.04
C ASP A 214 10.26 -6.95 29.37
N THR A 215 11.37 -6.30 29.02
CA THR A 215 12.55 -6.95 28.41
C THR A 215 13.27 -7.93 29.35
N CYS A 216 13.03 -7.85 30.65
CA CYS A 216 13.48 -8.81 31.66
C CYS A 216 12.46 -9.95 31.89
N ARG A 217 11.40 -10.02 31.08
CA ARG A 217 10.28 -10.97 31.18
C ARG A 217 9.44 -10.84 32.45
N LYS A 218 9.50 -9.70 33.14
CA LYS A 218 8.65 -9.44 34.31
C LYS A 218 7.26 -8.99 33.85
N PRO A 219 6.16 -9.52 34.44
CA PRO A 219 4.82 -9.03 34.17
C PRO A 219 4.66 -7.56 34.59
N ILE A 220 4.14 -6.73 33.70
CA ILE A 220 3.96 -5.28 33.91
C ILE A 220 2.54 -4.78 33.57
N GLY A 221 1.68 -5.64 33.04
CA GLY A 221 0.29 -5.29 32.72
C GLY A 221 -0.43 -6.32 31.85
N THR A 222 -1.55 -5.90 31.27
CA THR A 222 -2.43 -6.71 30.42
C THR A 222 -2.76 -6.01 29.09
N HIS A 223 -3.34 -6.76 28.15
CA HIS A 223 -3.79 -6.24 26.86
C HIS A 223 -5.06 -6.94 26.36
N GLN A 224 -5.77 -6.32 25.43
CA GLN A 224 -7.08 -6.77 24.93
C GLN A 224 -7.01 -7.86 23.84
N GLY A 225 -5.90 -8.59 23.75
CA GLY A 225 -5.57 -9.50 22.65
C GLY A 225 -4.52 -8.97 21.68
N TYR A 226 -3.46 -9.75 21.45
CA TYR A 226 -2.27 -9.29 20.74
C TYR A 226 -2.49 -8.82 19.29
N PRO A 227 -3.46 -9.34 18.49
CA PRO A 227 -3.66 -8.89 17.11
C PRO A 227 -4.06 -7.41 16.99
N PHE A 228 -4.48 -6.77 18.08
CA PHE A 228 -4.92 -5.37 18.10
C PHE A 228 -3.79 -4.38 18.38
N TYR A 229 -2.55 -4.86 18.39
CA TYR A 229 -1.36 -4.10 18.70
C TYR A 229 -0.35 -4.20 17.57
N THR A 230 0.55 -3.23 17.52
CA THR A 230 1.60 -3.12 16.52
C THR A 230 2.84 -2.53 17.19
N ILE A 231 4.04 -2.89 16.72
CA ILE A 231 5.30 -2.39 17.28
C ILE A 231 5.30 -0.85 17.35
N GLY A 232 5.74 -0.28 18.47
CA GLY A 232 5.72 1.16 18.72
C GLY A 232 4.36 1.74 19.14
N GLN A 233 3.30 0.93 19.18
CA GLN A 233 2.04 1.34 19.80
C GLN A 233 2.21 1.45 21.32
N TRP A 234 1.66 2.49 21.92
CA TRP A 234 1.63 2.67 23.38
C TRP A 234 0.22 2.76 23.95
N LYS A 235 -0.78 3.08 23.11
CA LYS A 235 -2.18 3.17 23.52
C LYS A 235 -2.79 1.78 23.65
N GLY A 236 -3.66 1.62 24.64
CA GLY A 236 -4.42 0.39 24.89
C GLY A 236 -3.68 -0.69 25.66
N LEU A 237 -2.42 -0.47 26.07
CA LEU A 237 -1.76 -1.34 27.05
C LEU A 237 -2.20 -0.95 28.46
N GLU A 238 -2.53 -1.94 29.29
CA GLU A 238 -2.94 -1.75 30.68
C GLU A 238 -1.74 -1.94 31.61
N THR A 239 -0.78 -1.01 31.51
CA THR A 239 0.46 -1.00 32.29
C THR A 239 0.46 0.17 33.29
N LYS A 240 1.17 0.05 34.41
CA LYS A 240 1.27 1.13 35.43
C LYS A 240 1.90 2.42 34.88
N GLU A 241 2.82 2.29 33.95
CA GLU A 241 3.50 3.39 33.27
C GLU A 241 3.29 3.30 31.76
N LYS A 242 3.52 4.41 31.05
CA LYS A 242 3.52 4.41 29.58
C LYS A 242 4.64 3.51 29.05
N LYS A 243 4.26 2.45 28.32
CA LYS A 243 5.19 1.56 27.61
C LYS A 243 4.82 1.46 26.13
N TYR A 244 5.78 1.03 25.32
CA TYR A 244 5.65 0.85 23.88
C TYR A 244 5.83 -0.61 23.54
N VAL A 245 5.00 -1.14 22.65
CA VAL A 245 5.11 -2.52 22.12
C VAL A 245 6.47 -2.66 21.43
N LEU A 246 7.30 -3.58 21.91
CA LEU A 246 8.60 -3.93 21.33
C LEU A 246 8.53 -5.20 20.51
N ASP A 247 7.72 -6.17 20.92
CA ASP A 247 7.52 -7.43 20.23
C ASP A 247 6.14 -8.02 20.56
N ILE A 248 5.66 -8.92 19.69
CA ILE A 248 4.39 -9.62 19.85
C ILE A 248 4.67 -11.12 19.75
N LEU A 249 4.21 -11.88 20.75
CA LEU A 249 4.40 -13.33 20.84
C LEU A 249 3.03 -14.03 20.77
N PRO A 250 2.55 -14.39 19.57
CA PRO A 250 1.23 -15.00 19.38
C PRO A 250 1.04 -16.31 20.15
N GLN A 251 2.09 -17.14 20.23
CA GLN A 251 2.03 -18.49 20.81
C GLN A 251 1.66 -18.48 22.30
N THR A 252 2.07 -17.42 23.01
CA THR A 252 1.83 -17.26 24.45
C THR A 252 0.84 -16.15 24.76
N ASN A 253 0.18 -15.57 23.76
CA ASN A 253 -0.69 -14.39 23.89
C ASN A 253 -0.01 -13.30 24.75
N THR A 254 1.22 -12.94 24.38
CA THR A 254 2.08 -12.04 25.18
C THR A 254 2.57 -10.87 24.32
N ILE A 255 2.59 -9.68 24.92
CA ILE A 255 3.24 -8.49 24.35
C ILE A 255 4.50 -8.19 25.17
N VAL A 256 5.62 -8.01 24.49
CA VAL A 256 6.83 -7.44 25.10
C VAL A 256 6.75 -5.92 24.94
N ALA A 257 6.87 -5.17 26.03
CA ALA A 257 6.79 -3.72 26.02
C ALA A 257 7.92 -3.07 26.82
N GLY A 258 8.34 -1.88 26.40
CA GLY A 258 9.44 -1.16 27.04
C GLY A 258 9.37 0.33 26.78
N THR A 259 10.53 0.97 26.76
CA THR A 259 10.68 2.40 26.52
C THR A 259 10.55 2.74 25.04
N LYS A 260 10.29 4.02 24.75
CA LYS A 260 10.27 4.52 23.36
C LYS A 260 11.63 4.34 22.66
N ALA A 261 12.73 4.44 23.40
CA ALA A 261 14.08 4.33 22.87
C ALA A 261 14.36 2.93 22.30
N GLU A 262 13.85 1.88 22.95
CA GLU A 262 14.03 0.48 22.54
C GLU A 262 13.30 0.12 21.23
N CYS A 263 12.32 0.93 20.82
CA CYS A 263 11.64 0.79 19.53
C CYS A 263 12.52 1.22 18.34
N PHE A 264 13.58 1.99 18.57
CA PHE A 264 14.46 2.43 17.49
C PHE A 264 15.40 1.30 17.06
N LYS A 265 15.55 1.11 15.74
CA LYS A 265 16.45 0.10 15.16
C LYS A 265 17.33 0.75 14.10
N GLN A 266 18.62 0.41 14.11
CA GLN A 266 19.59 0.87 13.10
C GLN A 266 19.56 0.01 11.82
N SER A 267 19.03 -1.21 11.89
CA SER A 267 18.94 -2.10 10.74
C SER A 267 17.74 -3.02 10.81
N LEU A 268 17.37 -3.59 9.67
CA LEU A 268 16.35 -4.62 9.54
C LEU A 268 16.67 -5.56 8.37
N VAL A 269 15.92 -6.65 8.26
CA VAL A 269 16.01 -7.59 7.14
C VAL A 269 14.70 -7.56 6.37
N ILE A 270 14.80 -7.58 5.05
CA ILE A 270 13.66 -7.71 4.14
C ILE A 270 13.77 -8.96 3.27
N SER A 271 12.61 -9.50 2.91
CA SER A 271 12.43 -10.60 1.95
C SER A 271 11.45 -10.18 0.85
N GLU A 272 11.06 -11.10 -0.04
CA GLU A 272 10.13 -10.82 -1.16
C GLU A 272 10.61 -9.63 -2.02
N LEU A 273 11.91 -9.63 -2.36
CA LEU A 273 12.56 -8.49 -2.98
C LEU A 273 12.01 -8.19 -4.38
N CYS A 274 11.69 -6.92 -4.62
CA CYS A 274 11.37 -6.37 -5.93
C CYS A 274 12.48 -5.40 -6.34
N VAL A 275 13.47 -5.88 -7.09
CA VAL A 275 14.64 -5.09 -7.51
C VAL A 275 14.38 -4.44 -8.86
N HIS A 276 14.42 -3.11 -8.89
CA HIS A 276 14.21 -2.29 -10.09
C HIS A 276 15.52 -1.76 -10.67
N GLN A 277 16.52 -1.48 -9.84
CA GLN A 277 17.82 -0.93 -10.25
C GLN A 277 18.94 -1.64 -9.47
N ALA A 278 19.36 -2.81 -9.95
CA ALA A 278 20.35 -3.66 -9.27
C ALA A 278 21.74 -2.99 -9.23
N GLU A 279 22.07 -2.23 -10.26
CA GLU A 279 23.33 -1.50 -10.42
C GLU A 279 23.61 -0.52 -9.27
N LEU A 280 22.57 0.10 -8.70
CA LEU A 280 22.71 1.03 -7.57
C LEU A 280 23.00 0.28 -6.25
N LEU A 281 22.51 -0.96 -6.13
CA LEU A 281 22.82 -1.83 -5.00
C LEU A 281 24.27 -2.34 -5.08
N GLU A 282 24.74 -2.70 -6.28
CA GLU A 282 26.13 -3.12 -6.52
C GLU A 282 27.13 -2.02 -6.20
N ARG A 283 26.80 -0.77 -6.54
CA ARG A 283 27.58 0.43 -6.21
C ARG A 283 27.50 0.82 -4.74
N LYS A 284 26.64 0.16 -3.94
CA LYS A 284 26.36 0.49 -2.54
C LYS A 284 25.99 1.97 -2.37
N GLU A 285 25.15 2.49 -3.26
CA GLU A 285 24.71 3.88 -3.14
C GLU A 285 23.88 4.10 -1.87
N SER A 286 23.99 5.31 -1.31
CA SER A 286 23.08 5.75 -0.25
C SER A 286 21.71 6.00 -0.85
N LEU A 287 20.70 5.36 -0.29
CA LEU A 287 19.31 5.40 -0.74
C LEU A 287 18.42 6.05 0.33
N VAL A 288 17.33 6.67 -0.09
CA VAL A 288 16.25 7.09 0.81
C VAL A 288 15.34 5.90 1.06
N VAL A 289 15.32 5.38 2.28
CA VAL A 289 14.56 4.19 2.64
C VAL A 289 13.32 4.56 3.45
N LYS A 290 12.14 4.17 2.97
CA LYS A 290 10.85 4.31 3.65
C LYS A 290 10.44 2.97 4.24
N ILE A 291 10.04 2.95 5.51
CA ILE A 291 9.52 1.75 6.20
C ILE A 291 7.98 1.77 6.35
N ARG A 292 7.34 2.87 5.92
CA ARG A 292 5.88 3.04 5.77
C ARG A 292 5.60 4.02 4.64
N GLY A 293 4.43 3.91 4.02
CA GLY A 293 4.10 4.69 2.83
C GLY A 293 4.11 6.21 2.98
N LYS A 294 3.84 6.74 4.18
CA LYS A 294 3.85 8.19 4.45
C LYS A 294 5.14 8.69 5.11
N ASP A 295 6.13 7.82 5.31
CA ASP A 295 7.40 8.25 5.87
C ASP A 295 8.14 9.12 4.84
N GLU A 296 8.81 10.18 5.31
CA GLU A 296 9.76 10.94 4.48
C GLU A 296 10.96 10.06 4.06
N GLY A 297 11.22 9.02 4.87
CA GLY A 297 12.33 8.09 4.70
C GLY A 297 13.59 8.57 5.44
N THR A 298 14.60 7.70 5.46
CA THR A 298 15.93 8.03 6.01
C THR A 298 17.00 7.50 5.08
N GLN A 299 18.17 8.12 5.07
CA GLN A 299 19.30 7.60 4.30
C GLN A 299 19.71 6.22 4.83
N GLY A 300 20.09 5.33 3.93
CA GLY A 300 20.54 3.99 4.28
C GLY A 300 21.13 3.23 3.10
N HIS A 301 21.75 2.09 3.40
CA HIS A 301 22.34 1.19 2.42
C HIS A 301 21.60 -0.15 2.45
N ILE A 302 21.51 -0.79 1.29
CA ILE A 302 20.88 -2.10 1.17
C ILE A 302 21.89 -3.07 0.56
N SER A 303 22.10 -4.20 1.24
CA SER A 303 22.98 -5.27 0.80
C SER A 303 22.22 -6.59 0.70
N LEU A 304 22.39 -7.30 -0.42
CA LEU A 304 21.85 -8.65 -0.55
C LEU A 304 22.59 -9.59 0.42
N LEU A 305 21.83 -10.38 1.17
CA LEU A 305 22.39 -11.40 2.06
C LEU A 305 22.78 -12.65 1.26
N PRO A 306 23.76 -13.45 1.71
CA PRO A 306 24.06 -14.72 1.07
C PRO A 306 22.80 -15.60 0.97
N PRO A 307 22.56 -16.24 -0.17
CA PRO A 307 21.41 -17.12 -0.34
C PRO A 307 21.50 -18.27 0.67
N LYS A 308 20.35 -18.62 1.27
CA LYS A 308 20.20 -19.80 2.13
C LYS A 308 19.37 -20.82 1.39
N GLU A 309 19.85 -22.06 1.36
CA GLU A 309 19.15 -23.15 0.69
C GLU A 309 17.72 -23.31 1.24
N GLY A 310 16.74 -23.45 0.34
CA GLY A 310 15.32 -23.56 0.68
C GLY A 310 14.66 -22.28 1.21
N SER A 311 15.35 -21.13 1.21
CA SER A 311 14.82 -19.85 1.69
C SER A 311 14.77 -18.78 0.59
N PRO A 312 13.83 -17.82 0.65
CA PRO A 312 13.82 -16.69 -0.29
C PRO A 312 15.07 -15.82 -0.11
N GLN A 313 15.49 -15.18 -1.20
CA GLN A 313 16.54 -14.16 -1.17
C GLN A 313 16.14 -13.02 -0.21
N CYS A 314 17.06 -12.63 0.67
CA CYS A 314 16.86 -11.53 1.62
C CYS A 314 17.88 -10.41 1.38
N ALA A 315 17.58 -9.23 1.91
CA ALA A 315 18.49 -8.10 1.96
C ALA A 315 18.53 -7.49 3.36
N LYS A 316 19.69 -7.01 3.78
CA LYS A 316 19.86 -6.21 4.99
C LYS A 316 19.74 -4.74 4.61
N VAL A 317 18.95 -4.01 5.38
CA VAL A 317 18.83 -2.56 5.30
C VAL A 317 19.52 -1.96 6.52
N GLU A 318 20.47 -1.06 6.28
CA GLU A 318 21.21 -0.35 7.31
C GLU A 318 20.93 1.14 7.18
N PHE A 319 20.33 1.73 8.20
CA PHE A 319 19.98 3.14 8.21
C PHE A 319 21.15 3.99 8.69
N ALA A 320 21.26 5.22 8.20
CA ALA A 320 22.19 6.22 8.73
C ALA A 320 21.73 6.73 10.11
N GLN A 321 20.42 6.83 10.32
CA GLN A 321 19.80 7.19 11.59
C GLN A 321 18.80 6.10 12.02
N PRO A 322 18.72 5.76 13.32
CA PRO A 322 17.78 4.75 13.79
C PRO A 322 16.34 5.08 13.38
N VAL A 323 15.60 4.10 12.87
CA VAL A 323 14.20 4.25 12.51
C VAL A 323 13.29 3.75 13.63
N PHE A 324 12.18 4.45 13.84
CA PHE A 324 11.23 4.11 14.89
C PHE A 324 10.34 2.93 14.47
N ALA A 325 10.36 1.87 15.28
CA ALA A 325 9.41 0.76 15.26
C ALA A 325 9.22 0.08 13.88
N PRO A 326 10.28 -0.45 13.24
CA PRO A 326 10.08 -1.31 12.07
C PRO A 326 9.25 -2.54 12.46
N MET A 327 8.19 -2.83 11.70
CA MET A 327 7.20 -3.86 12.03
C MET A 327 7.30 -5.01 11.04
N ARG A 328 7.40 -6.24 11.55
CA ARG A 328 7.28 -7.43 10.70
C ARG A 328 5.98 -7.38 9.91
N GLY A 329 6.06 -7.71 8.63
CA GLY A 329 4.93 -7.69 7.72
C GLY A 329 4.69 -6.37 6.99
N GLN A 330 5.24 -5.23 7.43
CA GLN A 330 5.26 -4.00 6.64
C GLN A 330 6.23 -4.12 5.46
N ASP A 331 6.03 -3.26 4.47
CA ASP A 331 6.97 -3.15 3.36
C ASP A 331 8.10 -2.15 3.69
N VAL A 332 9.17 -2.23 2.92
CA VAL A 332 10.24 -1.24 2.82
C VAL A 332 10.41 -0.93 1.35
N VAL A 333 10.54 0.36 1.02
CA VAL A 333 10.84 0.79 -0.35
C VAL A 333 11.98 1.79 -0.29
N ALA A 334 13.02 1.54 -1.07
CA ALA A 334 14.20 2.38 -1.19
C ALA A 334 14.21 3.10 -2.52
N TYR A 335 14.53 4.38 -2.46
CA TYR A 335 14.55 5.31 -3.56
C TYR A 335 15.97 5.83 -3.76
N SER A 336 16.37 6.02 -5.01
CA SER A 336 17.60 6.70 -5.39
C SER A 336 17.51 8.20 -5.11
N GLN A 337 18.61 8.92 -5.33
CA GLN A 337 18.67 10.38 -5.14
C GLN A 337 17.76 11.15 -6.11
N ASP A 338 17.47 10.59 -7.29
CA ASP A 338 16.50 11.12 -8.25
C ASP A 338 15.08 10.58 -8.03
N GLU A 339 14.81 10.07 -6.83
CA GLU A 339 13.47 9.70 -6.35
C GLU A 339 12.83 8.52 -7.11
N THR A 340 13.63 7.70 -7.82
CA THR A 340 13.16 6.47 -8.48
C THR A 340 13.29 5.26 -7.56
N ILE A 341 12.36 4.31 -7.66
CA ILE A 341 12.41 3.08 -6.86
C ILE A 341 13.60 2.23 -7.30
N VAL A 342 14.40 1.80 -6.32
CA VAL A 342 15.57 0.94 -6.51
C VAL A 342 15.23 -0.50 -6.14
N ILE A 343 14.66 -0.67 -4.95
CA ILE A 343 14.27 -1.97 -4.41
C ILE A 343 13.12 -1.78 -3.42
N GLY A 344 12.23 -2.76 -3.33
CA GLY A 344 11.36 -2.90 -2.18
C GLY A 344 11.29 -4.34 -1.69
N GLY A 345 10.71 -4.56 -0.52
CA GLY A 345 10.53 -5.88 0.07
C GLY A 345 9.75 -5.81 1.39
N ARG A 346 9.60 -6.96 2.04
CA ARG A 346 8.82 -7.11 3.27
C ARG A 346 9.69 -7.37 4.49
N ILE A 347 9.47 -6.64 5.58
CA ILE A 347 10.21 -6.81 6.85
C ILE A 347 9.90 -8.18 7.46
N VAL A 348 10.95 -8.94 7.81
CA VAL A 348 10.88 -10.29 8.41
C VAL A 348 11.46 -10.38 9.81
#